data_AF-A0A8C2W0U1-F1
#
_entry.id   AF-A0A8C2W0U1-F1
#
_cell.length_a   1.000
_cell.length_b   1.000
_cell.length_c   1.000
_cell.angle_alpha   90.00
_cell.angle_beta   90.00
_cell.angle_gamma   90.00
#
_symmetry.space_group_name_H-M   'P 1'
#
loop_
_entity.id
_entity.type
_entity.pdbx_description
1 polymer ?
#
loop_
_entity_poly.entity_id
_entity_poly.type
_entity_poly.pdbx_seq_one_letter_code
_entity_poly.pdbx_strand_id
1 'polypeptide(L)'
;MVFRRFVEVGRVAYVSFGPHAGKLVAIVDVIDQNRALVDGPCTRVRRQAMPFKCMQLTDFILKFPHSARQKYVRQAWEKADINTKWAATRWAKKIEAREKKAKMTDFDRYKVMKAKKMRNRIIKNEVKKLQRAAIIKASPKKAPVAKAAVAAAAAAAAAAKAKVPAKKPTAAVKKAAGEKGEKASGEKAAPAPKPQKGQKAPSQKAAAQKAPAPKASGKKA
;
A
#
# COMPACT_ATOMS: atom_id res chain seq x y z
N MET A 1 29.17 -4.14 -21.04
CA MET A 1 29.39 -4.72 -19.69
C MET A 1 28.15 -5.48 -19.22
N VAL A 2 28.33 -6.68 -18.67
CA VAL A 2 27.23 -7.57 -18.22
C VAL A 2 26.69 -7.17 -16.83
N PHE A 3 27.55 -6.65 -15.95
CA PHE A 3 27.16 -6.19 -14.62
C PHE A 3 26.51 -4.80 -14.66
N ARG A 4 25.40 -4.63 -13.94
CA ARG A 4 24.61 -3.38 -13.91
C ARG A 4 24.58 -2.68 -12.54
N ARG A 5 24.81 -3.44 -11.46
CA ARG A 5 24.78 -2.95 -10.09
C ARG A 5 26.15 -3.22 -9.48
N PHE A 6 26.78 -2.17 -9.00
CA PHE A 6 28.14 -2.21 -8.46
C PHE A 6 28.14 -1.70 -7.03
N VAL A 7 29.02 -2.25 -6.20
CA VAL A 7 29.30 -1.66 -4.89
C VAL A 7 30.06 -0.35 -5.15
N GLU A 8 29.43 0.77 -4.81
CA GLU A 8 30.01 2.10 -4.98
C GLU A 8 29.49 3.04 -3.91
N VAL A 9 30.23 4.11 -3.67
CA VAL A 9 29.86 5.16 -2.71
C VAL A 9 28.55 5.81 -3.14
N GLY A 10 27.60 5.86 -2.21
CA GLY A 10 26.28 6.43 -2.42
C GLY A 10 25.24 5.47 -2.97
N ARG A 11 25.60 4.23 -3.34
CA ARG A 11 24.59 3.25 -3.77
C ARG A 11 23.70 2.85 -2.61
N VAL A 12 22.39 2.83 -2.88
CA VAL A 12 21.38 2.35 -1.93
C VAL A 12 21.26 0.83 -2.03
N ALA A 13 21.25 0.18 -0.88
CA ALA A 13 21.05 -1.25 -0.71
C ALA A 13 19.86 -1.53 0.21
N TYR A 14 19.17 -2.63 -0.06
CA TYR A 14 18.10 -3.17 0.77
C TYR A 14 18.68 -4.25 1.67
N VAL A 15 18.50 -4.14 2.99
CA VAL A 15 18.98 -5.13 3.95
C VAL A 15 18.00 -6.30 4.00
N SER A 16 18.45 -7.49 3.60
CA SER A 16 17.59 -8.68 3.49
C SER A 16 17.42 -9.41 4.81
N PHE A 17 18.47 -9.50 5.63
CA PHE A 17 18.44 -10.22 6.91
C PHE A 17 19.37 -9.55 7.93
N GLY A 18 19.21 -9.91 9.20
CA GLY A 18 19.94 -9.30 10.33
C GLY A 18 19.10 -8.27 11.09
N PRO A 19 19.70 -7.48 11.99
CA PRO A 19 18.98 -6.59 12.91
C PRO A 19 18.23 -5.45 12.21
N HIS A 20 18.64 -5.11 10.99
CA HIS A 20 18.03 -4.05 10.18
C HIS A 20 17.30 -4.59 8.95
N ALA A 21 16.86 -5.85 8.99
CA ALA A 21 16.13 -6.47 7.89
C ALA A 21 14.91 -5.63 7.47
N GLY A 22 14.69 -5.52 6.15
CA GLY A 22 13.58 -4.75 5.58
C GLY A 22 13.87 -3.25 5.40
N LYS A 23 15.02 -2.75 5.87
CA LYS A 23 15.38 -1.32 5.77
C LYS A 23 16.28 -1.05 4.57
N LEU A 24 16.26 0.20 4.10
CA LEU A 24 17.20 0.71 3.10
C LEU A 24 18.39 1.37 3.78
N VAL A 25 19.57 1.23 3.19
CA VAL A 25 20.81 1.85 3.62
C VAL A 25 21.57 2.39 2.42
N ALA A 26 22.38 3.43 2.58
CA ALA A 26 23.36 3.87 1.59
C ALA A 26 24.74 3.40 1.99
N ILE A 27 25.51 2.90 1.01
CA ILE A 27 26.93 2.61 1.16
C ILE A 27 27.67 3.94 1.21
N VAL A 28 28.40 4.20 2.29
CA VAL A 28 29.20 5.42 2.46
C VAL A 28 30.66 5.15 2.12
N ASP A 29 31.13 3.96 2.47
CA ASP A 29 32.49 3.50 2.22
C ASP A 29 32.57 1.98 2.11
N VAL A 30 33.61 1.48 1.46
CA VAL A 30 33.99 0.07 1.41
C VAL A 30 35.16 -0.12 2.37
N ILE A 31 34.93 -0.89 3.44
CA ILE A 31 35.95 -1.14 4.46
C ILE A 31 36.92 -2.22 3.97
N ASP A 32 36.36 -3.33 3.51
CA ASP A 32 37.08 -4.47 2.98
C ASP A 32 36.22 -5.18 1.91
N GLN A 33 36.72 -6.26 1.34
CA GLN A 33 36.01 -7.02 0.29
C GLN A 33 34.63 -7.54 0.74
N ASN A 34 34.43 -7.73 2.05
CA ASN A 34 33.25 -8.37 2.61
C ASN A 34 32.32 -7.41 3.36
N ARG A 35 32.76 -6.19 3.67
CA ARG A 35 32.06 -5.22 4.51
C ARG A 35 32.12 -3.79 3.95
N ALA A 36 31.03 -3.07 4.13
CA ALA A 36 30.93 -1.64 3.88
C ALA A 36 30.52 -0.88 5.13
N LEU A 37 30.91 0.39 5.19
CA LEU A 37 30.33 1.37 6.09
C LEU A 37 29.01 1.84 5.48
N VAL A 38 27.90 1.63 6.19
CA VAL A 38 26.56 1.98 5.72
C VAL A 38 25.90 2.99 6.65
N ASP A 39 25.00 3.79 6.09
CA ASP A 39 24.20 4.78 6.83
C ASP A 39 22.77 4.82 6.28
N GLY A 40 21.78 4.89 7.18
CA GLY A 40 20.36 4.95 6.84
C GLY A 40 19.64 6.01 7.69
N PRO A 41 19.95 7.31 7.50
CA PRO A 41 19.46 8.37 8.38
C PRO A 41 17.95 8.54 8.37
N CYS A 42 17.29 8.27 7.23
CA CYS A 42 15.83 8.36 7.06
C CYS A 42 15.11 7.04 7.37
N THR A 43 15.84 5.92 7.41
CA THR A 43 15.28 4.56 7.62
C THR A 43 15.54 4.00 9.02
N ARG A 44 16.07 4.82 9.93
CA ARG A 44 16.40 4.45 11.31
C ARG A 44 17.45 3.33 11.38
N VAL A 45 18.48 3.43 10.54
CA VAL A 45 19.71 2.64 10.63
C VAL A 45 20.85 3.60 10.96
N ARG A 46 21.46 3.43 12.13
CA ARG A 46 22.62 4.22 12.53
C ARG A 46 23.83 3.82 11.68
N ARG A 47 24.79 4.73 11.54
CA ARG A 47 26.05 4.45 10.85
C ARG A 47 26.76 3.28 11.52
N GLN A 48 27.05 2.23 10.75
CA GLN A 48 27.71 1.02 11.23
C GLN A 48 28.39 0.28 10.08
N ALA A 49 29.33 -0.61 10.41
CA ALA A 49 29.84 -1.59 9.46
C ALA A 49 28.75 -2.66 9.18
N MET A 50 28.62 -3.08 7.92
CA MET A 50 27.66 -4.09 7.50
C MET A 50 28.25 -4.98 6.41
N PRO A 51 28.10 -6.32 6.51
CA PRO A 51 28.61 -7.23 5.50
C PRO A 51 27.80 -7.18 4.20
N PHE A 52 28.46 -7.32 3.04
CA PHE A 52 27.77 -7.32 1.75
C PHE A 52 26.77 -8.46 1.59
N LYS A 53 27.01 -9.60 2.27
CA LYS A 53 26.12 -10.78 2.22
C LYS A 53 24.69 -10.48 2.69
N CYS A 54 24.50 -9.56 3.63
CA CYS A 54 23.17 -9.26 4.17
C CYS A 54 22.40 -8.17 3.42
N MET A 55 23.03 -7.52 2.43
CA MET A 55 22.42 -6.43 1.67
C MET A 55 22.31 -6.78 0.19
N GLN A 56 21.24 -6.30 -0.44
CA GLN A 56 20.96 -6.48 -1.86
C GLN A 56 20.96 -5.11 -2.52
N LEU A 57 21.86 -4.91 -3.48
CA LEU A 57 22.02 -3.62 -4.15
C LEU A 57 20.76 -3.25 -4.95
N THR A 58 20.38 -1.98 -4.87
CA THR A 58 19.29 -1.39 -5.67
C THR A 58 19.85 -0.57 -6.83
N ASP A 59 18.96 -0.07 -7.69
CA ASP A 59 19.32 0.77 -8.83
C ASP A 59 19.55 2.25 -8.44
N PHE A 60 19.25 2.63 -7.20
CA PHE A 60 19.36 4.02 -6.74
C PHE A 60 20.79 4.34 -6.30
N ILE A 61 21.28 5.49 -6.76
CA ILE A 61 22.60 6.02 -6.43
C ILE A 61 22.43 7.45 -5.93
N LEU A 62 22.95 7.72 -4.75
CA LEU A 62 23.05 9.04 -4.15
C LEU A 62 24.42 9.63 -4.45
N LYS A 63 24.49 10.92 -4.77
CA LYS A 63 25.75 11.60 -5.04
C LYS A 63 26.22 12.33 -3.79
N PHE A 64 27.23 11.81 -3.12
CA PHE A 64 27.95 12.46 -2.02
C PHE A 64 29.39 11.93 -1.95
N PRO A 65 30.35 12.68 -1.37
CA PRO A 65 31.74 12.23 -1.30
C PRO A 65 31.91 11.04 -0.36
N HIS A 66 32.92 10.23 -0.64
CA HIS A 66 33.35 9.15 0.24
C HIS A 66 33.59 9.70 1.68
N SER A 67 33.20 8.93 2.70
CA SER A 67 33.30 9.32 4.13
C SER A 67 32.47 10.53 4.57
N ALA A 68 31.46 10.97 3.78
CA ALA A 68 30.58 12.07 4.16
C ALA A 68 29.91 11.87 5.54
N ARG A 69 29.73 12.97 6.31
CA ARG A 69 28.98 12.96 7.58
C ARG A 69 27.49 12.69 7.34
N GLN A 70 26.81 12.14 8.36
CA GLN A 70 25.41 11.72 8.27
C GLN A 70 24.46 12.84 7.81
N LYS A 71 24.75 14.10 8.16
CA LYS A 71 23.97 15.27 7.71
C LYS A 71 23.89 15.37 6.19
N TYR A 72 24.99 15.18 5.49
CA TYR A 72 25.03 15.27 4.02
C TYR A 72 24.35 14.06 3.36
N VAL A 73 24.51 12.87 3.95
CA VAL A 73 23.81 11.66 3.48
C VAL A 73 22.29 11.82 3.61
N ARG A 74 21.81 12.39 4.73
CA ARG A 74 20.39 12.72 4.94
C ARG A 74 19.88 13.70 3.89
N GLN A 75 20.60 14.80 3.69
CA GLN A 75 20.23 15.81 2.68
C GLN A 75 20.17 15.22 1.27
N ALA A 76 21.15 14.39 0.90
CA ALA A 76 21.15 13.71 -0.39
C ALA A 76 19.98 12.72 -0.53
N TRP A 77 19.65 12.00 0.53
CA TRP A 77 18.54 11.04 0.58
C TRP A 77 17.19 11.72 0.38
N GLU A 78 16.96 12.83 1.08
CA GLU A 78 15.74 13.63 1.00
C GLU A 78 15.64 14.35 -0.35
N LYS A 79 16.73 14.97 -0.82
CA LYS A 79 16.79 15.62 -2.15
C LYS A 79 16.48 14.63 -3.29
N ALA A 80 16.93 13.39 -3.17
CA ALA A 80 16.69 12.36 -4.16
C ALA A 80 15.34 11.64 -3.99
N ASP A 81 14.60 11.91 -2.90
CA ASP A 81 13.32 11.32 -2.55
C ASP A 81 13.31 9.77 -2.69
N ILE A 82 14.31 9.13 -2.10
CA ILE A 82 14.53 7.68 -2.25
C ILE A 82 13.38 6.86 -1.64
N ASN A 83 12.79 7.31 -0.53
CA ASN A 83 11.73 6.55 0.13
C ASN A 83 10.48 6.42 -0.76
N THR A 84 10.05 7.52 -1.38
CA THR A 84 8.90 7.53 -2.28
C THR A 84 9.19 6.73 -3.54
N LYS A 85 10.38 6.92 -4.14
CA LYS A 85 10.82 6.15 -5.31
C LYS A 85 10.89 4.66 -5.01
N TRP A 86 11.42 4.26 -3.85
CA TRP A 86 11.45 2.88 -3.40
C TRP A 86 10.04 2.31 -3.29
N ALA A 87 9.13 2.98 -2.59
CA ALA A 87 7.74 2.54 -2.41
C ALA A 87 7.00 2.38 -3.76
N ALA A 88 7.32 3.22 -4.75
CA ALA A 88 6.75 3.12 -6.09
C ALA A 88 7.24 1.87 -6.87
N THR A 89 8.42 1.33 -6.54
CA THR A 89 9.00 0.20 -7.26
C THR A 89 8.15 -1.07 -7.16
N ARG A 90 8.22 -1.90 -8.21
CA ARG A 90 7.58 -3.24 -8.20
C ARG A 90 8.16 -4.13 -7.09
N TRP A 91 9.40 -3.90 -6.69
CA TRP A 91 10.05 -4.67 -5.63
C TRP A 91 9.41 -4.35 -4.27
N ALA A 92 9.34 -3.08 -3.89
CA ALA A 92 8.68 -2.68 -2.65
C ALA A 92 7.21 -3.11 -2.60
N LYS A 93 6.47 -2.93 -3.70
CA LYS A 93 5.07 -3.39 -3.81
C LYS A 93 4.91 -4.90 -3.60
N LYS A 94 5.87 -5.71 -4.03
CA LYS A 94 5.87 -7.17 -3.78
C LYS A 94 6.14 -7.51 -2.32
N ILE A 95 7.04 -6.77 -1.67
CA ILE A 95 7.32 -6.92 -0.23
C ILE A 95 6.05 -6.59 0.56
N GLU A 96 5.44 -5.43 0.29
CA GLU A 96 4.20 -5.00 0.93
C GLU A 96 3.05 -6.00 0.69
N ALA A 97 2.90 -6.52 -0.53
CA ALA A 97 1.89 -7.53 -0.83
C ALA A 97 2.12 -8.85 -0.06
N ARG A 98 3.38 -9.23 0.18
CA ARG A 98 3.73 -10.40 1.00
C ARG A 98 3.35 -10.17 2.46
N GLU A 99 3.65 -9.00 3.01
CA GLU A 99 3.29 -8.63 4.38
C GLU A 99 1.78 -8.57 4.58
N LYS A 100 1.04 -7.94 3.66
CA LYS A 100 -0.43 -7.91 3.68
C LYS A 100 -1.04 -9.31 3.62
N LYS A 101 -0.45 -10.20 2.82
CA LYS A 101 -0.90 -11.61 2.75
C LYS A 101 -0.64 -12.35 4.06
N ALA A 102 0.51 -12.12 4.71
CA ALA A 102 0.83 -12.72 5.99
C ALA A 102 -0.09 -12.23 7.13
N LYS A 103 -0.48 -10.95 7.10
CA LYS A 103 -1.39 -10.33 8.09
C LYS A 103 -2.89 -10.60 7.82
N MET A 104 -3.23 -11.32 6.75
CA MET A 104 -4.61 -11.50 6.31
C MET A 104 -5.43 -12.34 7.31
N THR A 105 -6.58 -11.82 7.72
CA THR A 105 -7.49 -12.53 8.64
C THR A 105 -8.23 -13.66 7.94
N ASP A 106 -8.85 -14.57 8.70
CA ASP A 106 -9.65 -15.67 8.14
C ASP A 106 -10.81 -15.17 7.28
N PHE A 107 -11.54 -14.15 7.75
CA PHE A 107 -12.63 -13.55 7.00
C PHE A 107 -12.15 -12.90 5.68
N ASP A 108 -10.97 -12.28 5.68
CA ASP A 108 -10.37 -11.76 4.46
C ASP A 108 -9.99 -12.86 3.47
N ARG A 109 -9.49 -14.01 3.97
CA ARG A 109 -9.22 -15.20 3.14
C ARG A 109 -10.49 -15.72 2.47
N TYR A 110 -11.62 -15.73 3.17
CA TYR A 110 -12.92 -16.10 2.58
C TYR A 110 -13.35 -15.15 1.45
N LYS A 111 -13.26 -13.83 1.67
CA LYS A 111 -13.56 -12.81 0.63
C LYS A 111 -12.66 -12.98 -0.60
N VAL A 112 -11.36 -13.15 -0.39
CA VAL A 112 -10.38 -13.39 -1.46
C VAL A 112 -10.70 -14.68 -2.23
N MET A 113 -11.07 -15.76 -1.54
CA MET A 113 -11.44 -17.03 -2.17
C MET A 113 -12.64 -16.87 -3.11
N LYS A 114 -13.72 -16.22 -2.66
CA LYS A 114 -14.92 -16.00 -3.48
C LYS A 114 -14.63 -15.11 -4.70
N ALA A 115 -13.93 -14.00 -4.50
CA ALA A 115 -13.53 -13.11 -5.59
C ALA A 115 -12.63 -13.84 -6.62
N LYS A 116 -11.65 -14.62 -6.15
CA LYS A 116 -10.74 -15.38 -7.01
C LYS A 116 -11.46 -16.47 -7.79
N LYS A 117 -12.47 -17.13 -7.20
CA LYS A 117 -13.29 -18.14 -7.87
C LYS A 117 -14.03 -17.54 -9.08
N MET A 118 -14.67 -16.38 -8.91
CA MET A 118 -15.36 -15.71 -10.02
C MET A 118 -14.39 -15.24 -11.11
N ARG A 119 -13.29 -14.58 -10.72
CA ARG A 119 -12.24 -14.15 -11.65
C ARG A 119 -11.72 -15.31 -12.50
N ASN A 120 -11.40 -16.45 -11.87
CA ASN A 120 -10.89 -17.62 -12.57
C ASN A 120 -11.92 -18.24 -13.53
N ARG A 121 -13.22 -18.19 -13.19
CA ARG A 121 -14.29 -18.67 -14.08
C ARG A 121 -14.37 -17.84 -15.35
N ILE A 122 -14.31 -16.51 -15.23
CA ILE A 122 -14.32 -15.59 -16.38
C ILE A 122 -13.09 -15.83 -17.27
N ILE A 123 -11.89 -15.86 -16.67
CA ILE A 123 -10.64 -16.09 -17.40
C ILE A 123 -10.68 -17.44 -18.12
N LYS A 124 -11.13 -18.52 -17.46
CA LYS A 124 -11.22 -19.85 -18.07
C LYS A 124 -12.15 -19.87 -19.29
N ASN A 125 -13.28 -19.17 -19.22
CA ASN A 125 -14.20 -19.08 -20.34
C ASN A 125 -13.58 -18.31 -21.52
N GLU A 126 -12.91 -17.20 -21.25
CA GLU A 126 -12.30 -16.37 -22.29
C GLU A 126 -11.10 -17.05 -22.95
N VAL A 127 -10.24 -17.70 -22.16
CA VAL A 127 -9.13 -18.51 -22.68
C VAL A 127 -9.64 -19.63 -23.59
N LYS A 128 -10.75 -20.30 -23.24
CA LYS A 128 -11.35 -21.32 -24.12
C LYS A 128 -11.83 -20.75 -25.45
N LYS A 129 -12.40 -19.53 -25.46
CA LYS A 129 -12.81 -18.88 -26.72
C LYS A 129 -11.59 -18.54 -27.58
N LEU A 130 -10.54 -17.97 -26.98
CA LEU A 130 -9.29 -17.65 -27.67
C LEU A 130 -8.63 -18.90 -28.25
N GLN A 131 -8.61 -20.01 -27.51
CA GLN A 131 -8.11 -21.29 -28.00
C GLN A 131 -8.94 -21.82 -29.18
N ARG A 132 -10.27 -21.77 -29.10
CA ARG A 132 -11.14 -22.15 -30.23
C ARG A 132 -10.87 -21.30 -31.47
N ALA A 133 -10.75 -19.98 -31.31
CA ALA A 133 -10.42 -19.07 -32.40
C ALA A 133 -9.03 -19.36 -33.01
N ALA A 134 -8.03 -19.64 -32.17
CA ALA A 134 -6.70 -20.02 -32.61
C ALA A 134 -6.69 -21.35 -33.39
N ILE A 135 -7.45 -22.35 -32.94
CA ILE A 135 -7.59 -23.64 -33.63
C ILE A 135 -8.25 -23.46 -35.00
N ILE A 136 -9.31 -22.65 -35.10
CA ILE A 136 -9.98 -22.35 -36.38
C ILE A 136 -9.01 -21.66 -37.36
N LYS A 137 -8.16 -20.74 -36.86
CA LYS A 137 -7.15 -20.05 -37.67
C LYS A 137 -6.04 -21.00 -38.13
N ALA A 138 -5.62 -21.95 -37.30
CA ALA A 138 -4.54 -22.89 -37.62
C ALA A 138 -4.99 -24.09 -38.47
N SER A 139 -6.29 -24.42 -38.51
CA SER A 139 -6.81 -25.56 -39.27
C SER A 139 -8.20 -25.27 -39.86
N PRO A 140 -8.27 -24.72 -41.10
CA PRO A 140 -9.53 -24.32 -41.71
C PRO A 140 -10.47 -25.52 -42.00
N LYS A 141 -9.96 -26.76 -42.10
CA LYS A 141 -10.79 -27.97 -42.28
C LYS A 141 -11.70 -28.31 -41.08
N LYS A 142 -11.46 -27.74 -39.88
CA LYS A 142 -12.35 -27.90 -38.69
C LYS A 142 -13.28 -26.70 -38.46
N ALA A 143 -13.27 -25.70 -39.35
CA ALA A 143 -14.09 -24.49 -39.24
C ALA A 143 -15.62 -24.70 -39.17
N PRO A 144 -16.26 -25.64 -39.90
CA PRO A 144 -17.72 -25.77 -39.85
C PRO A 144 -18.23 -26.36 -38.53
N VAL A 145 -17.51 -27.33 -37.94
CA VAL A 145 -17.90 -27.99 -36.68
C VAL A 145 -17.73 -27.04 -35.47
N ALA A 146 -16.71 -26.16 -35.52
CA ALA A 146 -16.47 -25.18 -34.47
C ALA A 146 -17.44 -23.98 -34.53
N LYS A 147 -17.86 -23.54 -35.73
CA LYS A 147 -18.89 -22.49 -35.88
C LYS A 147 -20.27 -22.97 -35.41
N ALA A 148 -20.67 -24.20 -35.71
CA ALA A 148 -21.93 -24.79 -35.22
C ALA A 148 -21.99 -24.90 -33.69
N ALA A 149 -20.89 -25.28 -33.03
CA ALA A 149 -20.80 -25.35 -31.58
C ALA A 149 -20.85 -23.97 -30.87
N VAL A 150 -20.44 -22.89 -31.54
CA VAL A 150 -20.54 -21.52 -31.02
C VAL A 150 -21.96 -20.97 -31.15
N ALA A 151 -22.66 -21.27 -32.25
CA ALA A 151 -24.07 -20.93 -32.43
C ALA A 151 -24.97 -21.66 -31.43
N ALA A 152 -24.74 -22.96 -31.19
CA ALA A 152 -25.48 -23.73 -30.19
C ALA A 152 -25.23 -23.26 -28.75
N ALA A 153 -24.00 -22.88 -28.40
CA ALA A 153 -23.68 -22.34 -27.08
C ALA A 153 -24.26 -20.93 -26.85
N ALA A 154 -24.35 -20.10 -27.89
CA ALA A 154 -25.01 -18.80 -27.83
C ALA A 154 -26.53 -18.94 -27.67
N ALA A 155 -27.16 -19.89 -28.37
CA ALA A 155 -28.58 -20.21 -28.24
C ALA A 155 -28.92 -20.77 -26.83
N ALA A 156 -28.08 -21.63 -26.27
CA ALA A 156 -28.26 -22.15 -24.91
C ALA A 156 -28.10 -21.08 -23.82
N ALA A 157 -27.18 -20.11 -24.01
CA ALA A 157 -27.02 -18.99 -23.08
C ALA A 157 -28.19 -17.98 -23.16
N ALA A 158 -28.83 -17.83 -24.33
CA ALA A 158 -30.05 -17.05 -24.49
C ALA A 158 -31.27 -17.74 -23.85
N ALA A 159 -31.41 -19.07 -24.01
CA ALA A 159 -32.48 -19.84 -23.38
C ALA A 159 -32.39 -19.88 -21.84
N ALA A 160 -31.18 -19.84 -21.27
CA ALA A 160 -30.98 -19.78 -19.82
C ALA A 160 -31.37 -18.42 -19.20
N LYS A 161 -31.30 -17.32 -19.96
CA LYS A 161 -31.78 -15.99 -19.52
C LYS A 161 -33.31 -15.84 -19.58
N ALA A 162 -33.98 -16.65 -20.40
CA ALA A 162 -35.44 -16.62 -20.57
C ALA A 162 -36.22 -17.44 -19.51
N LYS A 163 -35.53 -18.21 -18.65
CA LYS A 163 -36.18 -19.16 -17.70
C LYS A 163 -36.18 -18.71 -16.23
N VAL A 164 -35.99 -17.43 -15.94
CA VAL A 164 -36.22 -16.88 -14.59
C VAL A 164 -37.63 -16.27 -14.53
N PRO A 165 -38.61 -16.89 -13.84
CA PRO A 165 -39.96 -16.36 -13.77
C PRO A 165 -40.03 -15.16 -12.82
N ALA A 166 -40.42 -14.01 -13.39
CA ALA A 166 -40.79 -12.82 -12.64
C ALA A 166 -42.18 -13.02 -12.00
N LYS A 167 -42.27 -12.97 -10.66
CA LYS A 167 -43.55 -12.79 -9.96
C LYS A 167 -43.98 -11.32 -10.08
N LYS A 168 -45.12 -11.08 -10.74
CA LYS A 168 -45.88 -9.81 -10.78
C LYS A 168 -46.58 -9.55 -9.43
N PRO A 169 -46.69 -8.30 -8.95
CA PRO A 169 -47.74 -7.88 -8.03
C PRO A 169 -48.90 -7.19 -8.79
N THR A 170 -50.13 -7.58 -8.50
CA THR A 170 -51.37 -6.87 -8.89
C THR A 170 -51.92 -6.10 -7.69
N ALA A 171 -52.34 -4.86 -7.91
CA ALA A 171 -52.86 -3.93 -6.91
C ALA A 171 -54.35 -3.60 -7.15
N ALA A 172 -55.14 -3.61 -6.07
CA ALA A 172 -56.35 -2.79 -5.79
C ALA A 172 -57.01 -3.32 -4.47
N VAL A 173 -57.55 -2.59 -3.48
CA VAL A 173 -57.79 -1.16 -3.19
C VAL A 173 -58.18 -1.02 -1.68
N LYS A 174 -57.63 0.01 -0.99
CA LYS A 174 -58.07 0.84 0.20
C LYS A 174 -58.61 0.17 1.50
N LYS A 175 -58.14 0.55 2.71
CA LYS A 175 -58.30 1.89 3.36
C LYS A 175 -57.29 2.18 4.51
N ALA A 176 -56.74 3.42 4.52
CA ALA A 176 -56.22 4.30 5.61
C ALA A 176 -54.97 3.87 6.46
N ALA A 177 -53.97 4.72 6.80
CA ALA A 177 -53.69 6.15 6.59
C ALA A 177 -52.21 6.53 6.94
N GLY A 178 -51.72 7.63 6.33
CA GLY A 178 -50.63 8.55 6.76
C GLY A 178 -49.16 8.11 6.58
N GLU A 179 -48.21 8.87 6.01
CA GLU A 179 -48.14 10.21 5.43
C GLU A 179 -46.82 10.32 4.61
N LYS A 180 -46.76 11.28 3.69
CA LYS A 180 -45.87 11.41 2.53
C LYS A 180 -44.49 12.02 2.83
N GLY A 181 -43.50 11.64 2.03
CA GLY A 181 -42.31 12.47 1.73
C GLY A 181 -42.02 12.42 0.23
N GLU A 182 -42.29 13.52 -0.48
CA GLU A 182 -42.06 13.69 -1.91
C GLU A 182 -40.86 14.62 -2.19
N LYS A 183 -40.33 14.43 -3.39
CA LYS A 183 -39.08 14.83 -4.04
C LYS A 183 -38.77 16.33 -4.24
N ALA A 184 -37.46 16.60 -4.24
CA ALA A 184 -36.63 17.24 -5.29
C ALA A 184 -36.52 18.77 -5.47
N SER A 185 -35.36 19.13 -6.06
CA SER A 185 -34.82 20.44 -6.50
C SER A 185 -34.28 21.32 -5.37
N GLY A 186 -33.21 22.12 -5.50
CA GLY A 186 -32.36 22.53 -6.60
C GLY A 186 -31.76 23.92 -6.25
N GLU A 187 -30.43 24.02 -6.29
CA GLU A 187 -29.61 25.23 -6.48
C GLU A 187 -29.36 26.30 -5.35
N LYS A 188 -28.06 26.67 -5.27
CA LYS A 188 -27.31 27.77 -4.62
C LYS A 188 -28.00 28.82 -3.71
N ALA A 189 -27.39 29.06 -2.53
CA ALA A 189 -26.72 30.33 -2.15
C ALA A 189 -26.15 30.27 -0.70
N ALA A 190 -24.94 30.79 -0.47
CA ALA A 190 -24.40 31.08 0.87
C ALA A 190 -24.85 32.49 1.31
N PRO A 191 -24.95 32.83 2.63
CA PRO A 191 -23.76 33.15 3.43
C PRO A 191 -23.82 32.76 4.93
N ALA A 192 -22.68 32.88 5.62
CA ALA A 192 -22.47 32.61 7.05
C ALA A 192 -23.20 33.58 8.00
N PRO A 193 -23.34 33.22 9.30
CA PRO A 193 -22.59 34.00 10.30
C PRO A 193 -21.94 33.18 11.44
N LYS A 194 -21.10 33.91 12.16
CA LYS A 194 -19.99 33.59 13.07
C LYS A 194 -20.42 33.21 14.53
N PRO A 195 -19.46 32.84 15.40
CA PRO A 195 -19.65 31.99 16.58
C PRO A 195 -19.96 32.78 17.86
N GLN A 196 -20.61 32.13 18.82
CA GLN A 196 -20.81 32.68 20.16
C GLN A 196 -19.57 32.49 21.03
N LYS A 197 -19.05 33.60 21.56
CA LYS A 197 -18.04 33.68 22.61
C LYS A 197 -18.49 34.75 23.61
N GLY A 198 -18.42 34.41 24.90
CA GLY A 198 -18.08 35.40 25.93
C GLY A 198 -18.96 35.37 27.17
N GLN A 199 -18.35 35.04 28.31
CA GLN A 199 -18.16 35.88 29.50
C GLN A 199 -17.51 34.99 30.60
N LYS A 200 -16.63 35.43 31.52
CA LYS A 200 -15.60 36.47 31.64
C LYS A 200 -14.83 36.04 32.92
N ALA A 201 -13.50 36.15 32.95
CA ALA A 201 -12.71 35.87 34.17
C ALA A 201 -12.82 37.02 35.20
N PRO A 202 -12.43 36.74 36.47
CA PRO A 202 -11.52 37.67 37.14
C PRO A 202 -10.30 36.97 37.76
N SER A 203 -9.18 37.68 37.66
CA SER A 203 -7.86 37.46 38.26
C SER A 203 -7.84 37.62 39.79
N GLN A 204 -6.91 36.95 40.49
CA GLN A 204 -6.09 37.56 41.56
C GLN A 204 -4.93 36.66 42.08
N LYS A 205 -3.71 37.23 41.98
CA LYS A 205 -2.56 37.24 42.93
C LYS A 205 -1.89 35.95 43.47
N ALA A 206 -0.64 35.77 43.01
CA ALA A 206 0.63 35.65 43.75
C ALA A 206 0.68 35.12 45.21
N ALA A 207 1.44 34.03 45.41
CA ALA A 207 2.42 33.76 46.50
C ALA A 207 3.06 32.38 46.19
N ALA A 208 4.32 32.21 45.75
CA ALA A 208 5.60 32.40 46.43
C ALA A 208 5.76 31.70 47.80
N GLN A 209 6.58 30.63 47.80
CA GLN A 209 7.43 30.10 48.89
C GLN A 209 6.66 29.36 50.02
N LYS A 210 7.01 28.15 50.47
CA LYS A 210 8.32 27.78 51.05
C LYS A 210 8.40 26.25 51.24
N ALA A 211 9.48 25.64 50.77
CA ALA A 211 9.93 24.32 51.22
C ALA A 211 10.73 24.47 52.53
N PRO A 212 10.62 23.56 53.50
CA PRO A 212 11.62 23.43 54.56
C PRO A 212 12.73 22.45 54.13
N ALA A 213 13.97 22.95 54.16
CA ALA A 213 15.21 22.23 53.91
C ALA A 213 15.58 21.23 55.04
N PRO A 214 16.42 20.23 54.76
CA PRO A 214 16.87 19.22 55.72
C PRO A 214 17.91 19.77 56.71
N LYS A 215 17.86 19.30 57.96
CA LYS A 215 18.87 19.55 58.99
C LYS A 215 20.11 18.70 58.72
N ALA A 216 21.27 19.34 58.65
CA ALA A 216 22.59 18.73 58.72
C ALA A 216 23.38 19.33 59.90
N SER A 217 23.83 18.47 60.80
CA SER A 217 24.90 18.67 61.78
C SER A 217 25.21 17.26 62.32
N GLY A 218 26.41 16.70 62.38
CA GLY A 218 27.76 17.19 62.21
C GLY A 218 28.65 16.31 63.10
N LYS A 219 29.54 15.54 62.46
CA LYS A 219 30.92 15.19 62.86
C LYS A 219 31.24 14.70 64.31
N LYS A 220 31.87 13.51 64.34
CA LYS A 220 32.93 13.01 65.26
C LYS A 220 32.62 12.85 66.76
N ALA A 221 32.52 11.58 67.19
CA ALA A 221 33.52 10.86 67.98
C ALA A 221 33.27 9.35 67.78
#